data_AF-A0A7X3UNH9-F1
#
_entry.id   AF-A0A7X3UNH9-F1
#
_cell.length_a   1.000
_cell.length_b   1.000
_cell.length_c   1.000
_cell.angle_alpha   90.00
_cell.angle_beta   90.00
_cell.angle_gamma   90.00
#
_symmetry.space_group_name_H-M   'P 1'
#
loop_
_entity.id
_entity.type
_entity.pdbx_description
1 polymer ?
#
loop_
_entity_poly.entity_id
_entity_poly.type
_entity_poly.pdbx_seq_one_letter_code
_entity_poly.pdbx_strand_id
1 'polypeptide(L)'
;MTKEKTTGKQAGKREKDYVGQRVAEGHRPLAQPPDGGTPSSASGSDSPPRGKLHGDGGRAGGRGMASGTTRPPHSATRYIETSFGILSYLELAPLLAERVEDAEVEILGRKFAEVPIRELLFQLHEQICADLTPEIAGRWRLRDVRVGAHEAPPHEQVPVLMHNYAADLDARLASLADGRGEEVVDVLTFAEGRLLYIHPFEDFNGRISRLFLTELLYRLELPVIDTAAASTDESRNYFEALQAYDQRNPRPLAEIWRRRIKKILPE
;
A
#
# COMPACT_ATOMS: atom_id res chain seq x y z
N MET A 1 47.12 -45.79 -29.77
CA MET A 1 46.01 -45.96 -30.75
C MET A 1 44.74 -46.21 -29.94
N THR A 2 43.52 -45.75 -30.25
CA THR A 2 42.93 -44.98 -31.38
C THR A 2 41.62 -44.35 -30.80
N LYS A 3 41.24 -43.07 -31.04
CA LYS A 3 40.40 -42.56 -32.16
C LYS A 3 39.16 -43.45 -32.45
N GLU A 4 37.90 -42.99 -32.51
CA GLU A 4 37.24 -41.65 -32.42
C GLU A 4 35.87 -41.79 -31.65
N LYS A 5 34.83 -40.92 -31.62
CA LYS A 5 34.49 -39.64 -32.32
C LYS A 5 33.44 -38.76 -31.59
N THR A 6 33.28 -37.55 -32.11
CA THR A 6 32.38 -36.40 -31.86
C THR A 6 30.85 -36.60 -31.68
N THR A 7 30.24 -35.90 -30.70
CA THR A 7 29.07 -34.95 -30.78
C THR A 7 28.73 -34.42 -29.38
N GLY A 8 28.08 -33.27 -29.14
CA GLY A 8 27.67 -32.14 -30.00
C GLY A 8 27.44 -30.87 -29.16
N LYS A 9 27.54 -29.66 -29.74
CA LYS A 9 27.67 -28.37 -29.02
C LYS A 9 26.59 -27.36 -29.42
N GLN A 10 25.44 -27.31 -28.70
CA GLN A 10 24.39 -26.29 -28.92
C GLN A 10 23.41 -26.16 -27.74
N ALA A 11 23.65 -25.21 -26.83
CA ALA A 11 22.70 -24.83 -25.77
C ALA A 11 22.88 -23.39 -25.24
N GLY A 12 23.45 -22.48 -26.05
CA GLY A 12 23.90 -21.16 -25.57
C GLY A 12 23.78 -20.05 -26.61
N LYS A 13 22.61 -19.90 -27.25
CA LYS A 13 22.32 -18.80 -28.19
C LYS A 13 20.82 -18.56 -28.50
N ARG A 14 19.93 -18.61 -27.49
CA ARG A 14 18.48 -18.33 -27.68
C ARG A 14 17.81 -17.53 -26.55
N GLU A 15 18.59 -16.75 -25.80
CA GLU A 15 18.08 -15.98 -24.65
C GLU A 15 18.74 -14.60 -24.55
N LYS A 16 18.87 -13.93 -25.71
CA LYS A 16 19.23 -12.50 -25.83
C LYS A 16 18.36 -11.71 -26.81
N ASP A 17 17.38 -12.36 -27.45
CA ASP A 17 16.66 -11.80 -28.60
C ASP A 17 15.26 -11.25 -28.21
N TYR A 18 14.94 -11.15 -26.91
CA TYR A 18 13.66 -10.65 -26.40
C TYR A 18 13.73 -9.33 -25.60
N VAL A 19 14.92 -8.73 -25.50
CA VAL A 19 15.16 -7.41 -24.82
C VAL A 19 15.46 -6.31 -25.87
N GLY A 20 15.18 -6.58 -27.15
CA GLY A 20 15.72 -5.83 -28.29
C GLY A 20 14.74 -5.00 -29.12
N GLN A 21 13.48 -4.78 -28.68
CA GLN A 21 12.51 -4.09 -29.55
C GLN A 21 11.36 -3.36 -28.81
N ARG A 22 11.65 -2.14 -28.31
CA ARG A 22 10.72 -0.97 -28.23
C ARG A 22 11.41 0.26 -27.60
N VAL A 23 12.43 0.76 -28.29
CA VAL A 23 12.98 2.12 -28.09
C VAL A 23 13.10 2.76 -29.48
N ALA A 24 12.87 4.08 -29.57
CA ALA A 24 12.83 4.90 -30.79
C ALA A 24 11.55 4.81 -31.65
N GLU A 25 10.46 5.39 -31.13
CA GLU A 25 9.40 6.12 -31.88
C GLU A 25 8.51 6.79 -30.81
N GLY A 26 8.16 8.08 -30.83
CA GLY A 26 8.60 9.21 -31.65
C GLY A 26 7.70 10.42 -31.29
N HIS A 27 8.25 11.59 -30.96
CA HIS A 27 7.44 12.72 -30.46
C HIS A 27 6.33 13.13 -31.45
N ARG A 28 5.08 13.21 -30.96
CA ARG A 28 3.96 13.84 -31.65
C ARG A 28 3.30 14.86 -30.72
N PRO A 29 3.12 16.13 -31.14
CA PRO A 29 2.36 17.11 -30.36
C PRO A 29 0.89 16.70 -30.25
N LEU A 30 0.25 16.99 -29.11
CA LEU A 30 -1.19 16.88 -28.95
C LEU A 30 -1.89 18.00 -29.71
N ALA A 31 -2.99 17.67 -30.40
CA ALA A 31 -3.82 18.66 -31.09
C ALA A 31 -4.73 19.40 -30.11
N GLN A 32 -5.05 20.66 -30.42
CA GLN A 32 -5.98 21.47 -29.64
C GLN A 32 -7.45 21.03 -29.89
N PRO A 33 -8.34 21.13 -28.87
CA PRO A 33 -9.76 20.81 -29.04
C PRO A 33 -10.52 21.93 -29.76
N PRO A 34 -11.50 21.62 -30.63
CA PRO A 34 -12.45 22.59 -31.17
C PRO A 34 -13.63 22.85 -30.22
N ASP A 35 -14.25 24.03 -30.35
CA ASP A 35 -15.37 24.47 -29.51
C ASP A 35 -16.72 23.78 -29.80
N GLY A 36 -17.51 23.62 -28.74
CA GLY A 36 -18.97 23.84 -28.69
C GLY A 36 -19.90 23.06 -29.64
N GLY A 37 -20.62 22.05 -29.12
CA GLY A 37 -21.77 21.46 -29.83
C GLY A 37 -22.60 20.43 -29.05
N THR A 38 -23.74 20.86 -28.49
CA THR A 38 -24.91 20.00 -28.15
C THR A 38 -25.84 19.91 -29.38
N PRO A 39 -26.70 18.88 -29.60
CA PRO A 39 -27.60 18.32 -28.57
C PRO A 39 -28.08 16.83 -28.68
N SER A 40 -28.86 16.41 -27.67
CA SER A 40 -30.02 15.48 -27.69
C SER A 40 -29.94 14.02 -28.20
N SER A 41 -29.95 13.10 -27.22
CA SER A 41 -30.89 11.96 -27.04
C SER A 41 -31.27 11.00 -28.19
N ALA A 42 -30.99 9.70 -27.98
CA ALA A 42 -31.96 8.60 -28.19
C ALA A 42 -31.57 7.34 -27.38
N SER A 43 -32.54 6.45 -27.15
CA SER A 43 -32.49 5.24 -26.31
C SER A 43 -31.71 4.06 -26.91
N GLY A 44 -31.05 3.26 -26.04
CA GLY A 44 -30.55 1.91 -26.34
C GLY A 44 -30.38 1.10 -25.05
N SER A 45 -30.76 -0.18 -25.05
CA SER A 45 -30.75 -1.08 -23.88
C SER A 45 -29.38 -1.72 -23.62
N ASP A 46 -28.98 -1.90 -22.36
CA ASP A 46 -28.00 -2.93 -21.99
C ASP A 46 -28.18 -3.47 -20.56
N SER A 47 -27.47 -4.56 -20.26
CA SER A 47 -27.53 -5.39 -19.04
C SER A 47 -26.56 -4.88 -17.95
N PRO A 48 -26.78 -5.23 -16.66
CA PRO A 48 -26.07 -4.57 -15.56
C PRO A 48 -24.61 -5.05 -15.38
N PRO A 49 -23.60 -4.15 -15.45
CA PRO A 49 -22.25 -4.46 -15.00
C PRO A 49 -22.14 -4.43 -13.46
N ARG A 50 -21.18 -5.17 -12.92
CA ARG A 50 -20.95 -5.27 -11.46
C ARG A 50 -20.52 -3.92 -10.88
N GLY A 51 -21.06 -3.57 -9.70
CA GLY A 51 -20.77 -2.29 -9.05
C GLY A 51 -19.34 -2.17 -8.53
N LYS A 52 -18.73 -0.98 -8.71
CA LYS A 52 -17.51 -0.57 -8.01
C LYS A 52 -17.89 0.10 -6.69
N LEU A 53 -17.37 -0.42 -5.58
CA LEU A 53 -17.60 0.13 -4.24
C LEU A 53 -16.39 0.96 -3.78
N HIS A 54 -16.47 2.28 -3.93
CA HIS A 54 -15.63 3.22 -3.20
C HIS A 54 -16.52 3.88 -2.12
N GLY A 55 -16.33 3.48 -0.87
CA GLY A 55 -17.18 3.89 0.24
C GLY A 55 -16.73 5.21 0.89
N ASP A 56 -17.24 6.34 0.41
CA ASP A 56 -17.10 7.62 1.12
C ASP A 56 -17.92 7.62 2.42
N GLY A 57 -17.25 7.81 3.56
CA GLY A 57 -17.83 7.72 4.89
C GLY A 57 -18.72 8.92 5.27
N GLY A 58 -19.96 8.64 5.69
CA GLY A 58 -20.96 9.65 6.04
C GLY A 58 -20.71 10.41 7.36
N ARG A 59 -21.38 11.59 7.48
CA ARG A 59 -21.27 12.53 8.60
C ARG A 59 -21.93 12.05 9.91
N ALA A 60 -21.35 12.51 11.03
CA ALA A 60 -22.10 13.04 12.17
C ALA A 60 -21.55 14.45 12.52
N GLY A 61 -22.27 15.30 13.26
CA GLY A 61 -21.88 16.70 13.46
C GLY A 61 -22.21 17.30 14.82
N GLY A 62 -21.35 18.21 15.28
CA GLY A 62 -21.50 19.03 16.47
C GLY A 62 -20.78 20.37 16.28
N ARG A 63 -21.23 21.44 16.95
CA ARG A 63 -20.69 22.81 16.77
C ARG A 63 -19.94 23.29 18.01
N GLY A 64 -18.83 23.99 17.79
CA GLY A 64 -18.12 24.79 18.78
C GLY A 64 -17.25 25.81 18.06
N MET A 65 -17.17 27.05 18.56
CA MET A 65 -16.37 28.14 17.97
C MET A 65 -15.23 28.56 18.90
N ALA A 66 -14.01 28.60 18.37
CA ALA A 66 -12.99 29.58 18.77
C ALA A 66 -11.89 29.67 17.69
N SER A 67 -11.34 30.88 17.57
CA SER A 67 -10.12 31.34 16.86
C SER A 67 -9.10 30.31 16.32
N GLY A 68 -8.48 30.63 15.17
CA GLY A 68 -7.01 30.67 15.16
C GLY A 68 -6.24 30.04 14.00
N THR A 69 -6.80 29.09 13.24
CA THR A 69 -6.08 28.45 12.11
C THR A 69 -6.99 28.16 10.92
N THR A 70 -6.50 28.37 9.70
CA THR A 70 -7.21 28.08 8.45
C THR A 70 -7.20 26.58 8.14
N ARG A 71 -8.00 25.83 8.89
CA ARG A 71 -8.32 24.42 8.61
C ARG A 71 -9.12 24.32 7.30
N PRO A 72 -8.61 23.64 6.25
CA PRO A 72 -9.42 23.32 5.09
C PRO A 72 -10.63 22.47 5.52
N PRO A 73 -11.83 22.63 4.91
CA PRO A 73 -12.97 21.82 5.25
C PRO A 73 -12.70 20.33 4.96
N HIS A 74 -13.39 19.42 5.64
CA HIS A 74 -13.30 17.96 5.40
C HIS A 74 -13.83 17.51 4.01
N SER A 75 -14.16 18.45 3.12
CA SER A 75 -14.50 18.25 1.71
C SER A 75 -13.56 19.01 0.77
N ALA A 76 -12.46 19.57 1.28
CA ALA A 76 -11.37 20.06 0.44
C ALA A 76 -10.60 18.85 -0.08
N THR A 77 -10.71 18.60 -1.39
CA THR A 77 -9.89 17.64 -2.11
C THR A 77 -8.42 17.83 -1.73
N ARG A 78 -7.75 16.80 -1.21
CA ARG A 78 -6.32 16.87 -0.91
C ARG A 78 -5.56 16.95 -2.22
N TYR A 79 -4.75 17.99 -2.39
CA TYR A 79 -3.83 18.14 -3.51
C TYR A 79 -2.41 17.77 -3.07
N ILE A 80 -1.64 17.20 -4.01
CA ILE A 80 -0.27 16.74 -3.82
C ILE A 80 0.54 17.24 -5.01
N GLU A 81 1.76 17.71 -4.75
CA GLU A 81 2.73 18.08 -5.78
C GLU A 81 3.40 16.82 -6.33
N THR A 82 3.39 16.64 -7.65
CA THR A 82 3.84 15.43 -8.33
C THR A 82 4.70 15.79 -9.55
N SER A 83 5.42 14.82 -10.11
CA SER A 83 6.14 14.95 -11.39
C SER A 83 5.24 15.34 -12.58
N PHE A 84 3.91 15.17 -12.44
CA PHE A 84 2.89 15.55 -13.42
C PHE A 84 2.22 16.89 -13.07
N GLY A 85 2.76 17.64 -12.11
CA GLY A 85 2.18 18.88 -11.57
C GLY A 85 1.37 18.64 -10.30
N ILE A 86 0.50 19.58 -9.93
CA ILE A 86 -0.35 19.44 -8.75
C ILE A 86 -1.58 18.61 -9.12
N LEU A 87 -1.68 17.40 -8.55
CA LEU A 87 -2.82 16.49 -8.74
C LEU A 87 -3.68 16.43 -7.48
N SER A 88 -4.99 16.23 -7.65
CA SER A 88 -5.82 15.77 -6.54
C SER A 88 -5.51 14.33 -6.16
N TYR A 89 -5.83 13.95 -4.92
CA TYR A 89 -5.76 12.56 -4.49
C TYR A 89 -6.68 11.62 -5.31
N LEU A 90 -7.74 12.15 -5.94
CA LEU A 90 -8.60 11.36 -6.84
C LEU A 90 -7.94 11.08 -8.20
N GLU A 91 -7.21 12.05 -8.75
CA GLU A 91 -6.41 11.89 -9.99
C GLU A 91 -5.16 11.03 -9.75
N LEU A 92 -4.55 11.14 -8.57
CA LEU A 92 -3.37 10.37 -8.17
C LEU A 92 -3.70 8.92 -7.74
N ALA A 93 -4.90 8.67 -7.20
CA ALA A 93 -5.32 7.35 -6.73
C ALA A 93 -5.20 6.19 -7.75
N PRO A 94 -5.57 6.34 -9.05
CA PRO A 94 -5.36 5.29 -10.05
C PRO A 94 -3.89 5.10 -10.43
N LEU A 95 -3.08 6.16 -10.48
CA LEU A 95 -1.64 6.05 -10.76
C LEU A 95 -0.93 5.29 -9.63
N LEU A 96 -1.31 5.56 -8.39
CA LEU A 96 -0.86 4.79 -7.22
C LEU A 96 -1.46 3.36 -7.16
N ALA A 97 -2.48 3.03 -7.95
CA ALA A 97 -3.03 1.68 -8.02
C ALA A 97 -2.18 0.80 -8.95
N GLU A 98 -1.88 1.29 -10.15
CA GLU A 98 -0.97 0.66 -11.13
C GLU A 98 0.35 0.20 -10.48
N ARG A 99 1.03 1.10 -9.74
CA ARG A 99 2.31 0.79 -9.08
C ARG A 99 2.17 -0.08 -7.81
N VAL A 100 0.97 -0.17 -7.24
CA VAL A 100 0.66 -1.14 -6.16
C VAL A 100 0.44 -2.53 -6.75
N GLU A 101 -0.24 -2.63 -7.89
CA GLU A 101 -0.42 -3.90 -8.62
C GLU A 101 0.95 -4.46 -9.07
N ASP A 102 1.86 -3.62 -9.58
CA ASP A 102 3.25 -4.00 -9.88
C ASP A 102 4.01 -4.51 -8.63
N ALA A 103 3.84 -3.86 -7.47
CA ALA A 103 4.46 -4.29 -6.22
C ALA A 103 3.89 -5.62 -5.70
N GLU A 104 2.58 -5.86 -5.86
CA GLU A 104 1.94 -7.14 -5.52
C GLU A 104 2.43 -8.27 -6.43
N VAL A 105 2.69 -8.01 -7.71
CA VAL A 105 3.32 -8.97 -8.64
C VAL A 105 4.75 -9.31 -8.21
N GLU A 106 5.55 -8.35 -7.77
CA GLU A 106 6.92 -8.62 -7.31
C GLU A 106 6.98 -9.32 -5.94
N ILE A 107 6.04 -9.04 -5.05
CA ILE A 107 5.82 -9.79 -3.79
C ILE A 107 5.45 -11.25 -4.09
N LEU A 108 4.48 -11.49 -4.99
CA LEU A 108 4.13 -12.84 -5.47
C LEU A 108 5.33 -13.54 -6.12
N GLY A 109 6.15 -12.79 -6.85
CA GLY A 109 7.44 -13.25 -7.42
C GLY A 109 8.55 -13.49 -6.39
N ARG A 110 8.27 -13.35 -5.09
CA ARG A 110 9.19 -13.52 -3.95
C ARG A 110 10.43 -12.61 -3.98
N LYS A 111 10.42 -11.52 -4.77
CA LYS A 111 11.53 -10.57 -4.90
C LYS A 111 12.00 -10.02 -3.55
N PHE A 112 11.06 -9.87 -2.63
CA PHE A 112 11.26 -9.23 -1.33
C PHE A 112 11.58 -10.18 -0.18
N ALA A 113 11.49 -11.51 -0.35
CA ALA A 113 11.46 -12.47 0.77
C ALA A 113 12.61 -12.31 1.79
N GLU A 114 13.84 -12.09 1.31
CA GLU A 114 15.07 -11.96 2.12
C GLU A 114 15.42 -10.49 2.48
N VAL A 115 14.58 -9.51 2.09
CA VAL A 115 14.84 -8.09 2.37
C VAL A 115 14.49 -7.78 3.83
N PRO A 116 15.39 -7.19 4.65
CA PRO A 116 15.08 -6.87 6.04
C PRO A 116 13.97 -5.82 6.17
N ILE A 117 13.26 -5.81 7.30
CA ILE A 117 11.98 -5.11 7.47
C ILE A 117 12.05 -3.60 7.22
N ARG A 118 13.15 -2.95 7.63
CA ARG A 118 13.36 -1.50 7.41
C ARG A 118 13.51 -1.20 5.92
N GLU A 119 14.38 -1.95 5.26
CA GLU A 119 14.74 -1.79 3.85
C GLU A 119 13.56 -2.13 2.93
N LEU A 120 12.75 -3.13 3.30
CA LEU A 120 11.52 -3.48 2.63
C LEU A 120 10.52 -2.31 2.62
N LEU A 121 10.27 -1.69 3.78
CA LEU A 121 9.33 -0.57 3.87
C LEU A 121 9.77 0.61 3.00
N PHE A 122 11.08 0.91 2.95
CA PHE A 122 11.62 1.91 2.04
C PHE A 122 11.41 1.53 0.57
N GLN A 123 11.76 0.29 0.17
CA GLN A 123 11.64 -0.17 -1.23
C GLN A 123 10.18 -0.17 -1.70
N LEU A 124 9.23 -0.62 -0.88
CA LEU A 124 7.81 -0.57 -1.21
C LEU A 124 7.30 0.88 -1.35
N HIS A 125 7.78 1.82 -0.53
CA HIS A 125 7.38 3.22 -0.66
C HIS A 125 8.00 3.91 -1.87
N GLU A 126 9.27 3.63 -2.16
CA GLU A 126 9.93 4.09 -3.37
C GLU A 126 9.22 3.54 -4.61
N GLN A 127 8.95 2.23 -4.67
CA GLN A 127 8.28 1.57 -5.79
C GLN A 127 6.91 2.16 -6.12
N ILE A 128 6.04 2.42 -5.12
CA ILE A 128 4.69 2.91 -5.43
C ILE A 128 4.63 4.38 -5.84
N CYS A 129 5.69 5.17 -5.65
CA CYS A 129 5.61 6.63 -5.87
C CYS A 129 6.90 7.36 -6.30
N ALA A 130 8.01 6.71 -6.63
CA ALA A 130 9.24 7.40 -7.04
C ALA A 130 9.09 8.26 -8.30
N ASP A 131 8.32 7.81 -9.29
CA ASP A 131 8.03 8.57 -10.50
C ASP A 131 6.91 9.60 -10.31
N LEU A 132 6.03 9.40 -9.32
CA LEU A 132 4.92 10.30 -9.00
C LEU A 132 5.34 11.44 -8.06
N THR A 133 5.99 11.13 -6.95
CA THR A 133 6.32 12.06 -5.85
C THR A 133 7.76 11.81 -5.34
N PRO A 134 8.80 12.07 -6.15
CA PRO A 134 10.19 11.70 -5.85
C PRO A 134 10.74 12.29 -4.54
N GLU A 135 10.26 13.47 -4.12
CA GLU A 135 10.71 14.16 -2.90
C GLU A 135 10.39 13.40 -1.60
N ILE A 136 9.35 12.55 -1.60
CA ILE A 136 8.94 11.73 -0.44
C ILE A 136 9.21 10.24 -0.63
N ALA A 137 9.52 9.80 -1.84
CA ALA A 137 9.73 8.40 -2.19
C ALA A 137 10.92 7.81 -1.41
N GLY A 138 10.70 6.67 -0.74
CA GLY A 138 11.74 5.98 0.02
C GLY A 138 12.29 6.76 1.22
N ARG A 139 11.54 7.74 1.77
CA ARG A 139 12.03 8.67 2.81
C ARG A 139 11.11 8.74 4.02
N TRP A 140 11.69 8.81 5.22
CA TRP A 140 10.95 9.19 6.42
C TRP A 140 10.47 10.64 6.31
N ARG A 141 9.27 10.93 6.82
CA ARG A 141 8.73 12.30 6.86
C ARG A 141 9.63 13.25 7.64
N LEU A 142 9.68 14.50 7.21
CA LEU A 142 10.45 15.59 7.84
C LEU A 142 9.54 16.64 8.51
N ARG A 143 8.30 16.25 8.83
CA ARG A 143 7.31 17.06 9.56
C ARG A 143 6.33 16.17 10.34
N ASP A 144 5.63 16.79 11.28
CA ASP A 144 4.66 16.11 12.12
C ASP A 144 3.31 15.98 11.41
N VAL A 145 2.63 14.85 11.61
CA VAL A 145 1.40 14.47 10.86
C VAL A 145 0.30 14.01 11.81
N ARG A 146 -0.94 14.30 11.42
CA ARG A 146 -2.14 14.00 12.21
C ARG A 146 -3.17 13.25 11.39
N VAL A 147 -3.54 12.05 11.82
CA VAL A 147 -4.31 11.07 11.04
C VAL A 147 -5.69 10.88 11.67
N GLY A 148 -6.68 11.61 11.16
CA GLY A 148 -8.05 11.62 11.70
C GLY A 148 -8.11 12.25 13.09
N ALA A 149 -7.98 11.42 14.13
CA ALA A 149 -7.86 11.82 15.54
C ALA A 149 -6.45 11.58 16.13
N HIS A 150 -5.65 10.70 15.53
CA HIS A 150 -4.31 10.33 16.02
C HIS A 150 -3.26 11.41 15.72
N GLU A 151 -2.41 11.71 16.69
CA GLU A 151 -1.21 12.54 16.56
C GLU A 151 0.01 11.61 16.56
N ALA A 152 0.63 11.45 15.40
CA ALA A 152 1.79 10.57 15.26
C ALA A 152 2.99 11.12 16.03
N PRO A 153 3.94 10.27 16.48
CA PRO A 153 5.16 10.74 17.16
C PRO A 153 5.92 11.81 16.37
N PRO A 154 6.66 12.72 17.04
CA PRO A 154 7.48 13.72 16.36
C PRO A 154 8.40 13.09 15.31
N HIS A 155 8.51 13.71 14.13
CA HIS A 155 9.23 13.17 12.98
C HIS A 155 10.70 12.85 13.29
N GLU A 156 11.34 13.66 14.14
CA GLU A 156 12.68 13.44 14.69
C GLU A 156 12.87 12.05 15.34
N GLN A 157 11.79 11.47 15.88
CA GLN A 157 11.80 10.15 16.52
C GLN A 157 11.55 8.99 15.54
N VAL A 158 11.04 9.24 14.34
CA VAL A 158 10.73 8.18 13.35
C VAL A 158 11.93 7.27 13.04
N PRO A 159 13.17 7.76 12.82
CA PRO A 159 14.30 6.89 12.49
C PRO A 159 14.61 5.83 13.57
N VAL A 160 14.50 6.20 14.85
CA VAL A 160 14.74 5.31 16.00
C VAL A 160 13.52 4.47 16.35
N LEU A 161 12.30 5.02 16.24
CA LEU A 161 11.07 4.25 16.40
C LEU A 161 10.97 3.14 15.35
N MET A 162 11.37 3.41 14.10
CA MET A 162 11.45 2.40 13.04
C MET A 162 12.61 1.41 13.21
N HIS A 163 13.67 1.76 13.95
CA HIS A 163 14.72 0.79 14.31
C HIS A 163 14.18 -0.23 15.31
N ASN A 164 13.57 0.27 16.38
CA ASN A 164 13.05 -0.56 17.46
C ASN A 164 11.84 -1.38 16.99
N TYR A 165 11.01 -0.84 16.10
CA TYR A 165 9.91 -1.56 15.46
C TYR A 165 10.40 -2.75 14.61
N ALA A 166 11.40 -2.54 13.75
CA ALA A 166 11.96 -3.62 12.93
C ALA A 166 12.53 -4.73 13.83
N ALA A 167 13.38 -4.38 14.80
CA ALA A 167 14.00 -5.35 15.70
C ALA A 167 12.99 -6.11 16.59
N ASP A 168 11.92 -5.46 17.07
CA ASP A 168 10.84 -6.11 17.83
C ASP A 168 10.03 -7.06 16.93
N LEU A 169 9.78 -6.68 15.66
CA LEU A 169 9.08 -7.54 14.70
C LEU A 169 9.94 -8.72 14.21
N ASP A 170 11.24 -8.51 13.95
CA ASP A 170 12.18 -9.59 13.62
C ASP A 170 12.28 -10.60 14.77
N ALA A 171 12.38 -10.13 16.02
CA ALA A 171 12.40 -10.99 17.21
C ALA A 171 11.10 -11.77 17.40
N ARG A 172 9.94 -11.15 17.11
CA ARG A 172 8.63 -11.81 17.12
C ARG A 172 8.51 -12.90 16.06
N LEU A 173 8.89 -12.59 14.81
CA LEU A 173 8.86 -13.54 13.70
C LEU A 173 9.77 -14.75 13.99
N ALA A 174 10.97 -14.50 14.54
CA ALA A 174 11.90 -15.56 14.97
C ALA A 174 11.42 -16.38 16.18
N SER A 175 10.36 -15.97 16.87
CA SER A 175 9.77 -16.69 18.01
C SER A 175 8.55 -17.55 17.66
N LEU A 176 7.99 -17.43 16.45
CA LEU A 176 6.84 -18.21 16.00
C LEU A 176 7.24 -19.68 15.77
N ALA A 177 6.67 -20.60 16.56
CA ALA A 177 7.02 -22.02 16.50
C ALA A 177 6.40 -22.75 15.29
N ASP A 178 5.07 -22.65 15.12
CA ASP A 178 4.27 -23.47 14.20
C ASP A 178 3.54 -22.66 13.11
N GLY A 179 3.85 -21.36 12.97
CA GLY A 179 3.28 -20.46 11.96
C GLY A 179 1.76 -20.26 12.03
N ARG A 180 1.10 -20.65 13.13
CA ARG A 180 -0.37 -20.71 13.26
C ARG A 180 -0.82 -20.36 14.69
N GLY A 181 -2.07 -19.92 14.83
CA GLY A 181 -2.69 -19.63 16.13
C GLY A 181 -2.56 -18.17 16.60
N GLU A 182 -2.77 -17.94 17.89
CA GLU A 182 -2.84 -16.59 18.48
C GLU A 182 -1.51 -15.82 18.42
N GLU A 183 -0.36 -16.50 18.40
CA GLU A 183 0.93 -15.83 18.24
C GLU A 183 0.99 -15.05 16.91
N VAL A 184 0.49 -15.64 15.82
CA VAL A 184 0.39 -14.98 14.51
C VAL A 184 -0.57 -13.79 14.54
N VAL A 185 -1.67 -13.89 15.30
CA VAL A 185 -2.60 -12.76 15.54
C VAL A 185 -1.84 -11.60 16.18
N ASP A 186 -1.07 -11.87 17.24
CA ASP A 186 -0.30 -10.83 17.95
C ASP A 186 0.84 -10.24 17.09
N VAL A 187 1.54 -11.06 16.29
CA VAL A 187 2.59 -10.56 15.37
C VAL A 187 2.01 -9.66 14.28
N LEU A 188 0.94 -10.06 13.59
CA LEU A 188 0.32 -9.25 12.54
C LEU A 188 -0.38 -8.00 13.12
N THR A 189 -0.93 -8.09 14.33
CA THR A 189 -1.48 -6.93 15.06
C THR A 189 -0.39 -5.93 15.44
N PHE A 190 0.78 -6.41 15.86
CA PHE A 190 1.94 -5.56 16.11
C PHE A 190 2.43 -4.91 14.80
N ALA A 191 2.59 -5.70 13.73
CA ALA A 191 3.05 -5.23 12.43
C ALA A 191 2.16 -4.09 11.88
N GLU A 192 0.84 -4.30 11.80
CA GLU A 192 -0.11 -3.29 11.30
C GLU A 192 -0.18 -2.07 12.25
N GLY A 193 -0.52 -2.31 13.52
CA GLY A 193 -0.81 -1.24 14.46
C GLY A 193 0.41 -0.38 14.79
N ARG A 194 1.58 -0.97 14.98
CA ARG A 194 2.79 -0.22 15.36
C ARG A 194 3.33 0.62 14.21
N LEU A 195 3.28 0.10 12.97
CA LEU A 195 3.66 0.83 11.77
C LEU A 195 2.76 2.05 11.56
N LEU A 196 1.44 1.86 11.62
CA LEU A 196 0.46 2.94 11.41
C LEU A 196 0.47 3.98 12.55
N TYR A 197 0.77 3.57 13.79
CA TYR A 197 0.97 4.47 14.93
C TYR A 197 2.19 5.39 14.74
N ILE A 198 3.34 4.84 14.30
CA ILE A 198 4.56 5.64 14.04
C ILE A 198 4.34 6.56 12.83
N HIS A 199 3.57 6.08 11.84
CA HIS A 199 3.22 6.77 10.60
C HIS A 199 4.46 7.32 9.88
N PRO A 200 5.43 6.46 9.51
CA PRO A 200 6.80 6.89 9.24
C PRO A 200 6.99 7.68 7.93
N PHE A 201 6.09 7.54 6.96
CA PHE A 201 6.15 8.24 5.66
C PHE A 201 5.26 9.50 5.65
N GLU A 202 5.53 10.40 4.70
CA GLU A 202 4.78 11.65 4.53
C GLU A 202 3.36 11.42 3.98
N ASP A 203 3.19 10.39 3.15
CA ASP A 203 1.90 9.96 2.66
C ASP A 203 1.91 8.44 2.38
N PHE A 204 0.78 7.90 1.95
CA PHE A 204 0.62 6.54 1.45
C PHE A 204 0.90 5.41 2.46
N ASN A 205 1.17 5.72 3.74
CA ASN A 205 1.38 4.74 4.82
C ASN A 205 0.33 3.60 4.82
N GLY A 206 -0.94 3.90 4.53
CA GLY A 206 -2.00 2.90 4.43
C GLY A 206 -1.92 1.97 3.19
N ARG A 207 -1.26 2.38 2.10
CA ARG A 207 -0.90 1.48 0.99
C ARG A 207 0.31 0.62 1.36
N ILE A 208 1.36 1.23 1.93
CA ILE A 208 2.58 0.51 2.35
C ILE A 208 2.26 -0.54 3.39
N SER A 209 1.44 -0.23 4.40
CA SER A 209 1.04 -1.19 5.43
C SER A 209 0.36 -2.41 4.82
N ARG A 210 -0.47 -2.27 3.76
CA ARG A 210 -1.11 -3.42 3.11
C ARG A 210 -0.11 -4.26 2.31
N LEU A 211 0.73 -3.65 1.48
CA LEU A 211 1.80 -4.34 0.75
C LEU A 211 2.74 -5.10 1.71
N PHE A 212 3.15 -4.43 2.78
CA PHE A 212 4.01 -4.99 3.82
C PHE A 212 3.34 -6.18 4.55
N LEU A 213 2.05 -6.10 4.87
CA LEU A 213 1.30 -7.21 5.45
C LEU A 213 1.13 -8.38 4.47
N THR A 214 0.93 -8.12 3.18
CA THR A 214 0.89 -9.16 2.14
C THR A 214 2.24 -9.89 2.06
N GLU A 215 3.36 -9.17 2.04
CA GLU A 215 4.72 -9.74 2.07
C GLU A 215 4.98 -10.53 3.37
N LEU A 216 4.54 -10.04 4.54
CA LEU A 216 4.64 -10.80 5.80
C LEU A 216 3.83 -12.10 5.76
N LEU A 217 2.61 -12.09 5.23
CA LEU A 217 1.81 -13.32 5.06
C LEU A 217 2.53 -14.31 4.15
N TYR A 218 3.13 -13.85 3.06
CA TYR A 218 3.95 -14.69 2.18
C TYR A 218 5.19 -15.27 2.90
N ARG A 219 5.90 -14.50 3.74
CA ARG A 219 7.03 -15.00 4.55
C ARG A 219 6.62 -16.03 5.60
N LEU A 220 5.40 -15.91 6.13
CA LEU A 220 4.80 -16.85 7.07
C LEU A 220 4.17 -18.09 6.39
N GLU A 221 4.29 -18.20 5.06
CA GLU A 221 3.64 -19.22 4.22
C GLU A 221 2.10 -19.27 4.36
N LEU A 222 1.49 -18.16 4.77
CA LEU A 222 0.06 -18.01 4.97
C LEU A 222 -0.64 -17.57 3.68
N PRO A 223 -1.87 -18.05 3.40
CA PRO A 223 -2.72 -17.48 2.38
C PRO A 223 -2.87 -15.96 2.51
N VAL A 224 -2.76 -15.24 1.39
CA VAL A 224 -2.95 -13.79 1.37
C VAL A 224 -4.36 -13.43 1.82
N ILE A 225 -4.45 -12.47 2.73
CA ILE A 225 -5.70 -11.94 3.28
C ILE A 225 -5.91 -10.55 2.69
N ASP A 226 -7.06 -10.32 2.07
CA ASP A 226 -7.46 -8.94 1.75
C ASP A 226 -7.63 -8.14 3.05
N THR A 227 -6.78 -7.12 3.20
CA THR A 227 -6.75 -6.23 4.36
C THR A 227 -7.63 -5.00 4.17
N ALA A 228 -8.16 -4.76 2.96
CA ALA A 228 -9.20 -3.77 2.73
C ALA A 228 -10.51 -4.15 3.44
N ALA A 229 -11.33 -3.14 3.70
CA ALA A 229 -12.69 -3.33 4.20
C ALA A 229 -13.66 -3.42 3.03
N ALA A 230 -14.53 -4.44 3.01
CA ALA A 230 -15.49 -4.66 1.94
C ALA A 230 -16.80 -3.84 2.12
N SER A 231 -16.93 -3.13 3.24
CA SER A 231 -18.10 -2.31 3.56
C SER A 231 -17.76 -1.09 4.42
N THR A 232 -18.62 -0.07 4.40
CA THR A 232 -18.48 1.15 5.23
C THR A 232 -18.45 0.85 6.73
N ASP A 233 -19.16 -0.19 7.18
CA ASP A 233 -19.17 -0.60 8.59
C ASP A 233 -17.87 -1.33 8.98
N GLU A 234 -17.34 -2.20 8.13
CA GLU A 234 -15.99 -2.77 8.33
C GLU A 234 -14.91 -1.68 8.34
N SER A 235 -14.99 -0.68 7.45
CA SER A 235 -14.08 0.47 7.45
C SER A 235 -14.14 1.24 8.77
N ARG A 236 -15.34 1.50 9.29
CA ARG A 236 -15.51 2.20 10.58
C ARG A 236 -14.91 1.38 11.72
N ASN A 237 -15.26 0.10 11.81
CA ASN A 237 -14.77 -0.81 12.84
C ASN A 237 -13.23 -0.94 12.80
N TYR A 238 -12.62 -0.89 11.62
CA TYR A 238 -11.17 -0.89 11.44
C TYR A 238 -10.52 0.42 11.92
N PHE A 239 -11.05 1.58 11.58
CA PHE A 239 -10.53 2.86 12.09
C PHE A 239 -10.72 3.02 13.59
N GLU A 240 -11.84 2.54 14.16
CA GLU A 240 -12.04 2.47 15.62
C GLU A 240 -11.03 1.54 16.29
N ALA A 241 -10.67 0.43 15.64
CA ALA A 241 -9.65 -0.51 16.15
C ALA A 241 -8.22 0.07 16.11
N LEU A 242 -7.87 0.83 15.07
CA LEU A 242 -6.61 1.58 15.02
C LEU A 242 -6.58 2.67 16.11
N GLN A 243 -7.65 3.45 16.26
CA GLN A 243 -7.74 4.49 17.29
C GLN A 243 -7.64 3.90 18.72
N ALA A 244 -8.11 2.66 18.93
CA ALA A 244 -7.90 1.92 20.17
C ALA A 244 -6.44 1.47 20.35
N TYR A 245 -5.77 1.02 19.28
CA TYR A 245 -4.35 0.67 19.29
C TYR A 245 -3.48 1.89 19.65
N ASP A 246 -3.77 3.07 19.11
CA ASP A 246 -3.08 4.33 19.43
C ASP A 246 -3.19 4.68 20.92
N GLN A 247 -4.32 4.33 21.54
CA GLN A 247 -4.59 4.42 22.98
C GLN A 247 -4.05 3.23 23.81
N ARG A 248 -3.11 2.46 23.25
CA ARG A 248 -2.45 1.28 23.84
C ARG A 248 -3.39 0.08 24.11
N ASN A 249 -4.54 0.01 23.44
CA ASN A 249 -5.44 -1.13 23.49
C ASN A 249 -5.43 -1.90 22.15
N PRO A 250 -4.53 -2.90 21.97
CA PRO A 250 -4.43 -3.64 20.71
C PRO A 250 -5.58 -4.63 20.48
N ARG A 251 -6.42 -4.90 21.50
CA ARG A 251 -7.43 -5.98 21.47
C ARG A 251 -8.43 -5.89 20.29
N PRO A 252 -8.96 -4.72 19.91
CA PRO A 252 -9.88 -4.63 18.77
C PRO A 252 -9.21 -4.94 17.43
N LEU A 253 -7.93 -4.57 17.26
CA LEU A 253 -7.15 -4.88 16.06
C LEU A 253 -6.76 -6.37 16.02
N ALA A 254 -6.37 -6.95 17.15
CA ALA A 254 -6.17 -8.39 17.30
C ALA A 254 -7.43 -9.20 16.96
N GLU A 255 -8.60 -8.70 17.33
CA GLU A 255 -9.87 -9.34 16.98
C GLU A 255 -10.22 -9.21 15.48
N ILE A 256 -9.77 -8.16 14.79
CA ILE A 256 -9.82 -8.11 13.32
C ILE A 256 -8.88 -9.16 12.72
N TRP A 257 -7.65 -9.30 13.22
CA TRP A 257 -6.70 -10.30 12.75
C TRP A 257 -7.14 -11.74 13.02
N ARG A 258 -7.71 -12.04 14.20
CA ARG A 258 -8.27 -13.36 14.53
C ARG A 258 -9.39 -13.76 13.57
N ARG A 259 -10.31 -12.84 13.25
CA ARG A 259 -11.37 -13.07 12.25
C ARG A 259 -10.84 -13.16 10.82
N ARG A 260 -9.79 -12.42 10.48
CA ARG A 260 -9.08 -12.53 9.19
C ARG A 260 -8.46 -13.93 9.03
N ILE A 261 -7.68 -14.39 10.01
CA ILE A 261 -6.99 -15.70 9.98
C ILE A 261 -8.00 -16.86 10.01
N LYS A 262 -9.04 -16.83 10.85
CA LYS A 262 -10.05 -17.90 10.90
C LYS A 262 -10.86 -18.09 9.61
N LYS A 263 -10.83 -17.13 8.66
CA LYS A 263 -11.39 -17.31 7.31
C LYS A 263 -10.50 -18.13 6.37
N ILE A 264 -9.18 -18.15 6.60
CA ILE A 264 -8.19 -18.82 5.73
C ILE A 264 -7.63 -20.12 6.33
N LEU A 265 -7.64 -20.23 7.66
CA LEU A 265 -7.28 -21.43 8.42
C LEU A 265 -8.50 -21.90 9.23
N PRO A 266 -9.40 -22.71 8.65
CA PRO A 266 -10.44 -23.40 9.42
C PRO A 266 -9.82 -24.44 10.38
N GLU A 267 -10.59 -24.78 11.41
CA GLU A 267 -10.26 -25.76 12.47
C GLU A 267 -10.36 -27.22 11.99
#